data_AF-A0AAD9SYH7-F1
#
_entry.id   AF-A0AAD9SYH7-F1
#
_cell.length_a   1.000
_cell.length_b   1.000
_cell.length_c   1.000
_cell.angle_alpha   90.00
_cell.angle_beta   90.00
_cell.angle_gamma   90.00
#
_symmetry.space_group_name_H-M   'P 1'
#
loop_
_entity.id
_entity.type
_entity.pdbx_description
1 polymer ?
#
loop_
_entity_poly.entity_id
_entity_poly.type
_entity_poly.pdbx_seq_one_letter_code
_entity_poly.pdbx_strand_id
1 'polypeptide(L)'
;MAPSAIAPPREVQQVKELNSAAVARTISETAPELVNKHVAEGGLRPLDASQLKFTRTTTPMSVPAPGDPIIATASQCTDHMLTAVWKSGEGWADPELRPYGDLPLAPTASCLHYATQCFEGMKFYRGFDGKLRLFRPDCNCRRLLMSSVRISLPAFDPKELEKMIIAMLAVDGPKWLPELGSFLYLRPAMIGSAGALGVATPKEATLFVIATFMPPMSQEGGLKLLASTDGVRAWPGGFGYAKVGANYGPSLLATGEARTRGYDQVLWLLDGKVTEAGASNFFVVWKTSGGRLQLVTAPLDDKIILDGITRRSILQLARERLVDGKSGLGAIEIVERNFTMDDMVAASKEGRIVEAFAAGTAFFVSPVSVINYKGEDLNIPMGNGESGEYTSLIKSWLFNIMYGKETHEWGVVVEEEEEQS
;
A
#
# COMPACT_ATOMS: atom_id res chain seq x y z
N MET A 1 23.26 19.74 -46.73
CA MET A 1 22.44 19.11 -47.79
C MET A 1 21.34 18.32 -47.12
N ALA A 2 20.08 18.72 -47.30
CA ALA A 2 18.93 17.97 -46.80
C ALA A 2 18.70 16.71 -47.65
N PRO A 3 18.27 15.58 -47.08
CA PRO A 3 17.70 14.49 -47.86
C PRO A 3 16.19 14.71 -48.07
N SER A 4 15.80 14.45 -49.31
CA SER A 4 14.46 14.55 -49.91
C SER A 4 13.35 13.84 -49.15
N ALA A 5 12.16 14.44 -49.18
CA ALA A 5 10.89 13.85 -48.78
C ALA A 5 10.56 12.60 -49.61
N ILE A 6 10.15 11.53 -48.93
CA ILE A 6 9.52 10.35 -49.52
C ILE A 6 8.03 10.42 -49.15
N ALA A 7 7.15 10.38 -50.16
CA ALA A 7 5.70 10.34 -49.97
C ALA A 7 5.26 9.02 -49.30
N PRO A 8 4.21 9.02 -48.45
CA PRO A 8 3.78 7.82 -47.74
C PRO A 8 3.02 6.86 -48.68
N PRO A 9 3.17 5.53 -48.52
CA PRO A 9 2.33 4.57 -49.20
C PRO A 9 0.90 4.59 -48.65
N ARG A 10 -0.06 4.43 -49.56
CA ARG A 10 -1.49 4.21 -49.28
C ARG A 10 -1.73 2.80 -48.74
N GLU A 11 -2.79 2.71 -47.95
CA GLU A 11 -3.40 1.52 -47.31
C GLU A 11 -2.78 1.07 -45.98
N VAL A 12 -3.11 1.84 -44.94
CA VAL A 12 -3.19 1.31 -43.58
C VAL A 12 -4.48 0.49 -43.48
N GLN A 13 -4.33 -0.84 -43.44
CA GLN A 13 -5.39 -1.72 -42.91
C GLN A 13 -5.83 -1.17 -41.56
N GLN A 14 -7.14 -1.00 -41.37
CA GLN A 14 -7.75 -0.65 -40.10
C GLN A 14 -7.22 -1.56 -38.99
N VAL A 15 -6.25 -1.08 -38.23
CA VAL A 15 -5.90 -1.63 -36.93
C VAL A 15 -7.11 -1.38 -36.05
N LYS A 16 -7.85 -2.45 -35.74
CA LYS A 16 -8.90 -2.45 -34.71
C LYS A 16 -8.37 -1.69 -33.51
N GLU A 17 -9.05 -0.61 -33.16
CA GLU A 17 -8.83 0.15 -31.93
C GLU A 17 -8.67 -0.84 -30.78
N LEU A 18 -7.48 -0.88 -30.17
CA LEU A 18 -7.25 -1.47 -28.86
C LEU A 18 -8.03 -0.62 -27.86
N ASN A 19 -9.34 -0.91 -27.80
CA ASN A 19 -10.30 -0.10 -27.08
C ASN A 19 -9.93 -0.08 -25.60
N SER A 20 -9.80 1.13 -25.06
CA SER A 20 -9.76 1.44 -23.63
C SER A 20 -10.85 0.69 -22.83
N ALA A 21 -11.95 0.31 -23.48
CA ALA A 21 -13.02 -0.54 -22.94
C ALA A 21 -12.59 -1.98 -22.60
N ALA A 22 -11.63 -2.58 -23.33
CA ALA A 22 -11.12 -3.92 -23.03
C ALA A 22 -10.23 -3.90 -21.77
N VAL A 23 -9.37 -2.88 -21.65
CA VAL A 23 -8.55 -2.63 -20.47
C VAL A 23 -9.44 -2.26 -19.27
N ALA A 24 -10.45 -1.42 -19.47
CA ALA A 24 -11.41 -1.04 -18.42
C ALA A 24 -12.24 -2.24 -17.92
N ARG A 25 -12.64 -3.17 -18.80
CA ARG A 25 -13.31 -4.43 -18.42
C ARG A 25 -12.40 -5.32 -17.58
N THR A 26 -11.15 -5.54 -17.99
CA THR A 26 -10.21 -6.39 -17.24
C THR A 26 -9.85 -5.83 -15.86
N ILE A 27 -9.98 -4.53 -15.63
CA ILE A 27 -9.69 -3.90 -14.32
C ILE A 27 -10.92 -3.83 -13.41
N SER A 28 -12.14 -3.97 -13.96
CA SER A 28 -13.39 -4.06 -13.17
C SER A 28 -13.55 -5.43 -12.51
N GLU A 29 -12.75 -6.41 -12.91
CA GLU A 29 -12.84 -7.80 -12.48
C GLU A 29 -12.33 -7.95 -11.04
N THR A 30 -13.03 -8.76 -10.26
CA THR A 30 -12.62 -9.15 -8.90
C THR A 30 -11.40 -10.07 -8.96
N ALA A 31 -10.67 -10.20 -7.85
CA ALA A 31 -9.51 -11.10 -7.78
C ALA A 31 -9.80 -12.54 -8.27
N PRO A 32 -10.93 -13.19 -7.90
CA PRO A 32 -11.29 -14.52 -8.45
C PRO A 32 -11.52 -14.53 -9.97
N GLU A 33 -12.12 -13.48 -10.53
CA GLU A 33 -12.35 -13.37 -11.98
C GLU A 33 -11.03 -13.18 -12.75
N LEU A 34 -10.12 -12.37 -12.21
CA LEU A 34 -8.77 -12.17 -12.74
C LEU A 34 -7.97 -13.47 -12.77
N VAL A 35 -8.08 -14.28 -11.72
CA VAL A 35 -7.43 -15.60 -11.63
C VAL A 35 -8.04 -16.57 -12.63
N ASN A 36 -9.36 -16.74 -12.65
CA ASN A 36 -10.03 -17.73 -13.49
C ASN A 36 -9.79 -17.50 -14.98
N LYS A 37 -9.75 -16.26 -15.44
CA LYS A 37 -9.47 -15.94 -16.84
C LYS A 37 -8.03 -16.26 -17.24
N HIS A 38 -7.05 -15.95 -16.38
CA HIS A 38 -5.64 -16.29 -16.64
C HIS A 38 -5.37 -17.79 -16.58
N VAL A 39 -6.02 -18.51 -15.64
CA VAL A 39 -5.88 -19.98 -15.52
C VAL A 39 -6.58 -20.70 -16.68
N ALA A 40 -7.71 -20.18 -17.16
CA ALA A 40 -8.46 -20.77 -18.27
C ALA A 40 -7.75 -20.69 -19.63
N GLU A 41 -6.77 -19.79 -19.80
CA GLU A 41 -6.11 -19.57 -21.10
C GLU A 41 -4.96 -20.53 -21.43
N GLY A 42 -4.55 -21.51 -20.60
CA GLY A 42 -3.48 -22.40 -21.06
C GLY A 42 -2.94 -23.54 -20.21
N GLY A 43 -3.61 -24.03 -19.16
CA GLY A 43 -3.09 -25.18 -18.38
C GLY A 43 -1.71 -24.93 -17.73
N LEU A 44 -1.35 -23.65 -17.55
CA LEU A 44 -0.12 -23.23 -16.90
C LEU A 44 -0.14 -23.65 -15.43
N ARG A 45 1.03 -23.99 -14.87
CA ARG A 45 1.13 -24.32 -13.46
C ARG A 45 0.71 -23.14 -12.57
N PRO A 46 -0.22 -23.32 -11.62
CA PRO A 46 -0.59 -22.28 -10.66
C PRO A 46 0.51 -22.12 -9.60
N LEU A 47 0.52 -20.96 -8.93
CA LEU A 47 1.25 -20.80 -7.67
C LEU A 47 0.60 -21.72 -6.64
N ASP A 48 1.39 -22.56 -5.97
CA ASP A 48 0.89 -23.57 -5.04
C ASP A 48 1.77 -23.58 -3.78
N ALA A 49 1.21 -23.08 -2.68
CA ALA A 49 1.91 -23.00 -1.40
C ALA A 49 2.15 -24.38 -0.77
N SER A 50 1.43 -25.42 -1.19
CA SER A 50 1.67 -26.80 -0.72
C SER A 50 3.00 -27.37 -1.21
N GLN A 51 3.57 -26.79 -2.28
CA GLN A 51 4.87 -27.16 -2.82
C GLN A 51 6.01 -26.27 -2.28
N LEU A 52 5.76 -25.45 -1.26
CA LEU A 52 6.76 -24.57 -0.67
C LEU A 52 7.95 -25.36 -0.13
N LYS A 53 9.13 -25.12 -0.70
CA LYS A 53 10.40 -25.74 -0.28
C LYS A 53 11.08 -24.88 0.78
N PHE A 54 11.53 -25.50 1.87
CA PHE A 54 12.21 -24.83 2.96
C PHE A 54 13.71 -25.07 2.90
N THR A 55 14.48 -24.01 2.69
CA THR A 55 15.93 -23.98 2.83
C THR A 55 16.28 -23.03 3.97
N ARG A 56 16.55 -23.57 5.16
CA ARG A 56 16.88 -22.76 6.34
C ARG A 56 18.31 -22.24 6.27
N THR A 57 18.54 -21.04 6.78
CA THR A 57 19.89 -20.46 6.90
C THR A 57 20.75 -21.28 7.86
N THR A 58 22.02 -21.46 7.51
CA THR A 58 23.04 -22.03 8.40
C THR A 58 23.89 -20.95 9.07
N THR A 59 23.70 -19.69 8.70
CA THR A 59 24.41 -18.52 9.22
C THR A 59 23.40 -17.45 9.63
N PRO A 60 22.64 -17.69 10.73
CA PRO A 60 21.61 -16.76 11.18
C PRO A 60 22.20 -15.39 11.53
N MET A 61 21.52 -14.32 11.11
CA MET A 61 21.89 -12.95 11.46
C MET A 61 21.48 -12.62 12.92
N SER A 62 22.13 -11.63 13.50
CA SER A 62 21.74 -11.10 14.82
C SER A 62 20.52 -10.19 14.71
N VAL A 63 19.57 -10.35 15.64
CA VAL A 63 18.42 -9.44 15.78
C VAL A 63 18.92 -8.12 16.37
N PRO A 64 18.65 -6.96 15.74
CA PRO A 64 19.00 -5.66 16.28
C PRO A 64 18.37 -5.41 17.65
N ALA A 65 19.14 -4.81 18.54
CA ALA A 65 18.61 -4.35 19.82
C ALA A 65 17.65 -3.16 19.61
N PRO A 66 16.68 -2.93 20.50
CA PRO A 66 15.87 -1.72 20.47
C PRO A 66 16.74 -0.45 20.44
N GLY A 67 16.47 0.43 19.48
CA GLY A 67 17.22 1.68 19.29
C GLY A 67 18.51 1.55 18.47
N ASP A 68 18.85 0.35 17.98
CA ASP A 68 19.97 0.18 17.05
C ASP A 68 19.78 1.05 15.79
N PRO A 69 20.77 1.88 15.40
CA PRO A 69 20.70 2.72 14.20
C PRO A 69 20.32 1.96 12.92
N ILE A 70 20.62 0.66 12.81
CA ILE A 70 20.26 -0.15 11.63
C ILE A 70 18.74 -0.19 11.42
N ILE A 71 17.94 -0.14 12.48
CA ILE A 71 16.47 -0.12 12.41
C ILE A 71 15.99 1.10 11.62
N ALA A 72 16.62 2.26 11.81
CA ALA A 72 16.25 3.50 11.13
C ALA A 72 16.54 3.44 9.61
N THR A 73 17.48 2.59 9.19
CA THR A 73 17.80 2.42 7.76
C THR A 73 16.79 1.55 7.02
N ALA A 74 16.02 0.72 7.75
CA ALA A 74 15.14 -0.30 7.20
C ALA A 74 15.81 -1.21 6.12
N SER A 75 17.11 -1.45 6.27
CA SER A 75 17.93 -2.19 5.30
C SER A 75 18.20 -3.64 5.72
N GLN A 76 18.17 -3.94 7.02
CA GLN A 76 18.37 -5.30 7.51
C GLN A 76 17.06 -6.09 7.48
N CYS A 77 17.07 -7.18 6.71
CA CYS A 77 15.97 -8.12 6.64
C CYS A 77 16.12 -9.28 7.65
N THR A 78 15.05 -10.06 7.81
CA THR A 78 15.06 -11.32 8.56
C THR A 78 15.90 -12.40 7.86
N ASP A 79 16.10 -13.54 8.52
CA ASP A 79 16.99 -14.61 8.05
C ASP A 79 16.59 -15.20 6.70
N HIS A 80 15.29 -15.19 6.38
CA HIS A 80 14.75 -15.81 5.18
C HIS A 80 13.98 -14.82 4.32
N MET A 81 13.75 -15.23 3.08
CA MET A 81 12.84 -14.59 2.14
C MET A 81 12.03 -15.66 1.41
N LEU A 82 10.84 -15.28 0.94
CA LEU A 82 10.08 -16.09 -0.01
C LEU A 82 10.45 -15.69 -1.44
N THR A 83 10.52 -16.66 -2.35
CA THR A 83 10.64 -16.43 -3.78
C THR A 83 9.78 -17.42 -4.57
N ALA A 84 9.17 -16.96 -5.66
CA ALA A 84 8.53 -17.80 -6.66
C ALA A 84 8.77 -17.20 -8.05
N VAL A 85 9.22 -18.03 -8.99
CA VAL A 85 9.49 -17.63 -10.37
C VAL A 85 8.34 -18.10 -11.25
N TRP A 86 7.88 -17.22 -12.13
CA TRP A 86 6.93 -17.54 -13.18
C TRP A 86 7.60 -17.41 -14.54
N LYS A 87 7.30 -18.34 -15.46
CA LYS A 87 7.76 -18.31 -16.86
C LYS A 87 6.60 -18.45 -17.82
N SER A 88 6.62 -17.64 -18.87
CA SER A 88 5.66 -17.68 -19.97
C SER A 88 5.68 -19.06 -20.64
N GLY A 89 4.51 -19.71 -20.74
CA GLY A 89 4.37 -21.05 -21.31
C GLY A 89 4.54 -22.21 -20.32
N GLU A 90 5.08 -21.96 -19.13
CA GLU A 90 5.28 -22.98 -18.08
C GLU A 90 4.37 -22.72 -16.85
N GLY A 91 4.22 -21.46 -16.45
CA GLY A 91 3.52 -21.07 -15.22
C GLY A 91 4.47 -20.82 -14.05
N TRP A 92 3.96 -20.99 -12.84
CA TRP A 92 4.72 -20.83 -11.60
C TRP A 92 5.54 -22.08 -11.29
N ALA A 93 6.82 -21.87 -10.95
CA ALA A 93 7.67 -22.87 -10.32
C ALA A 93 7.26 -23.08 -8.84
N ASP A 94 7.82 -24.12 -8.21
CA ASP A 94 7.63 -24.35 -6.78
C ASP A 94 8.15 -23.13 -6.00
N PRO A 95 7.38 -22.58 -5.05
CA PRO A 95 7.87 -21.49 -4.24
C PRO A 95 8.95 -21.97 -3.26
N GLU A 96 9.82 -21.06 -2.87
CA GLU A 96 10.94 -21.34 -1.96
C GLU A 96 10.94 -20.35 -0.80
N LEU A 97 11.04 -20.87 0.42
CA LEU A 97 11.60 -20.15 1.56
C LEU A 97 13.09 -20.45 1.58
N ARG A 98 13.92 -19.42 1.45
CA ARG A 98 15.38 -19.55 1.35
C ARG A 98 16.08 -18.49 2.18
N PRO A 99 17.37 -18.64 2.50
CA PRO A 99 18.10 -17.59 3.21
C PRO A 99 18.02 -16.26 2.44
N TYR A 100 17.87 -15.16 3.17
CA TYR A 100 17.82 -13.82 2.59
C TYR A 100 19.10 -13.56 1.77
N GLY A 101 18.94 -12.94 0.61
CA GLY A 101 20.05 -12.56 -0.25
C GLY A 101 19.61 -11.78 -1.49
N ASP A 102 20.60 -11.31 -2.24
CA ASP A 102 20.37 -10.50 -3.43
C ASP A 102 19.60 -11.27 -4.53
N LEU A 103 18.88 -10.50 -5.35
CA LEU A 103 18.20 -11.02 -6.53
C LEU A 103 19.14 -10.94 -7.75
N PRO A 104 19.49 -12.07 -8.38
CA PRO A 104 20.28 -12.06 -9.60
C PRO A 104 19.42 -11.60 -10.77
N LEU A 105 19.62 -10.38 -11.25
CA LEU A 105 18.87 -9.80 -12.37
C LEU A 105 19.76 -9.56 -13.57
N ALA A 106 19.27 -9.91 -14.76
CA ALA A 106 19.87 -9.44 -15.99
C ALA A 106 19.83 -7.90 -16.03
N PRO A 107 20.90 -7.20 -16.42
CA PRO A 107 20.86 -5.74 -16.58
C PRO A 107 19.80 -5.25 -17.57
N THR A 108 19.31 -6.14 -18.44
CA THR A 108 18.24 -5.88 -19.41
C THR A 108 16.84 -6.25 -18.89
N ALA A 109 16.69 -6.53 -17.58
CA ALA A 109 15.40 -6.90 -17.00
C ALA A 109 14.40 -5.74 -17.06
N SER A 110 13.18 -6.03 -17.51
CA SER A 110 12.16 -4.99 -17.75
C SER A 110 11.85 -4.12 -16.52
N CYS A 111 11.96 -4.67 -15.30
CA CYS A 111 11.69 -3.91 -14.08
C CYS A 111 12.66 -2.74 -13.88
N LEU A 112 13.90 -2.84 -14.40
CA LEU A 112 14.93 -1.81 -14.30
C LEU A 112 14.72 -0.66 -15.31
N HIS A 113 14.04 -0.93 -16.43
CA HIS A 113 13.92 0.02 -17.56
C HIS A 113 12.52 0.59 -17.74
N TYR A 114 11.49 -0.23 -17.50
CA TYR A 114 10.09 0.08 -17.85
C TYR A 114 9.15 -0.01 -16.65
N ALA A 115 9.70 -0.07 -15.43
CA ALA A 115 8.95 -0.09 -14.17
C ALA A 115 7.86 -1.18 -14.11
N THR A 116 8.11 -2.34 -14.71
CA THR A 116 7.29 -3.56 -14.58
C THR A 116 7.50 -4.18 -13.19
N GLN A 117 7.15 -3.42 -12.16
CA GLN A 117 7.28 -3.81 -10.77
C GLN A 117 6.15 -3.23 -9.91
N CYS A 118 5.59 -4.07 -9.04
CA CYS A 118 4.62 -3.69 -8.03
C CYS A 118 4.99 -4.28 -6.67
N PHE A 119 4.42 -3.72 -5.62
CA PHE A 119 4.70 -4.16 -4.26
C PHE A 119 3.50 -4.04 -3.34
N GLU A 120 3.60 -4.70 -2.20
CA GLU A 120 2.68 -4.56 -1.09
C GLU A 120 3.39 -4.10 0.18
N GLY A 121 2.59 -3.71 1.16
CA GLY A 121 3.05 -3.25 2.44
C GLY A 121 2.09 -3.66 3.54
N MET A 122 2.53 -4.59 4.38
CA MET A 122 1.81 -5.00 5.58
C MET A 122 2.77 -5.06 6.77
N LYS A 123 2.21 -5.27 7.96
CA LYS A 123 2.98 -5.44 9.19
C LYS A 123 2.63 -6.77 9.81
N PHE A 124 3.61 -7.33 10.49
CA PHE A 124 3.50 -8.50 11.33
C PHE A 124 3.72 -8.07 12.77
N TYR A 125 2.84 -8.52 13.66
CA TYR A 125 2.73 -8.00 15.02
C TYR A 125 2.95 -9.13 16.03
N ARG A 126 3.65 -8.82 17.11
CA ARG A 126 3.61 -9.60 18.35
C ARG A 126 2.58 -8.96 19.27
N GLY A 127 1.44 -9.63 19.44
CA GLY A 127 0.35 -9.16 20.29
C GLY A 127 0.74 -9.12 21.77
N PHE A 128 -0.03 -8.40 22.58
CA PHE A 128 0.16 -8.37 24.04
C PHE A 128 -0.24 -9.68 24.72
N ASP A 129 -0.95 -10.55 24.01
CA ASP A 129 -1.26 -11.93 24.41
C ASP A 129 -0.19 -12.94 23.97
N GLY A 130 0.95 -12.45 23.46
CA GLY A 130 2.08 -13.29 23.04
C GLY A 130 1.97 -13.85 21.63
N LYS A 131 0.82 -13.75 20.95
CA LYS A 131 0.65 -14.39 19.63
C LYS A 131 1.12 -13.51 18.47
N LEU A 132 1.64 -14.16 17.44
CA LEU A 132 1.97 -13.55 16.16
C LEU A 132 0.72 -13.30 15.31
N ARG A 133 0.66 -12.15 14.64
CA ARG A 133 -0.51 -11.73 13.85
C ARG A 133 -0.20 -10.93 12.60
N LEU A 134 -1.05 -11.11 11.60
CA LEU A 134 -1.19 -10.25 10.43
C LEU A 134 -2.52 -9.49 10.48
N PHE A 135 -2.55 -8.29 9.90
CA PHE A 135 -3.78 -7.50 9.78
C PHE A 135 -4.31 -7.51 8.35
N ARG A 136 -5.45 -8.18 8.13
CA ARG A 136 -6.14 -8.32 6.83
C ARG A 136 -5.20 -8.70 5.65
N PRO A 137 -4.34 -9.73 5.80
CA PRO A 137 -3.37 -10.10 4.77
C PRO A 137 -4.05 -10.50 3.45
N ASP A 138 -5.26 -11.05 3.53
CA ASP A 138 -6.13 -11.36 2.40
C ASP A 138 -6.37 -10.15 1.47
N CYS A 139 -6.55 -8.97 2.06
CA CYS A 139 -6.77 -7.72 1.35
C CYS A 139 -5.48 -7.24 0.65
N ASN A 140 -4.32 -7.38 1.30
CA ASN A 140 -3.03 -7.09 0.68
C ASN A 140 -2.77 -8.01 -0.53
N CYS A 141 -2.95 -9.33 -0.37
CA CYS A 141 -2.69 -10.29 -1.44
C CYS A 141 -3.58 -10.03 -2.67
N ARG A 142 -4.86 -9.68 -2.46
CA ARG A 142 -5.76 -9.29 -3.56
C ARG A 142 -5.32 -8.00 -4.27
N ARG A 143 -4.83 -7.01 -3.52
CA ARG A 143 -4.36 -5.75 -4.12
C ARG A 143 -3.01 -5.92 -4.85
N LEU A 144 -2.14 -6.83 -4.39
CA LEU A 144 -0.94 -7.21 -5.13
C LEU A 144 -1.30 -7.88 -6.46
N LEU A 145 -2.25 -8.81 -6.47
CA LEU A 145 -2.75 -9.43 -7.70
C LEU A 145 -3.24 -8.38 -8.69
N MET A 146 -4.14 -7.48 -8.24
CA MET A 146 -4.65 -6.40 -9.08
C MET A 146 -3.53 -5.52 -9.63
N SER A 147 -2.54 -5.18 -8.79
CA SER A 147 -1.39 -4.37 -9.21
C SER A 147 -0.54 -5.11 -10.24
N SER A 148 -0.33 -6.42 -10.06
CA SER A 148 0.45 -7.28 -10.96
C SER A 148 -0.18 -7.33 -12.35
N VAL A 149 -1.49 -7.64 -12.42
CA VAL A 149 -2.22 -7.71 -13.69
C VAL A 149 -2.23 -6.35 -14.40
N ARG A 150 -2.36 -5.24 -13.66
CA ARG A 150 -2.34 -3.89 -14.25
C ARG A 150 -1.06 -3.60 -15.05
N ILE A 151 0.07 -4.16 -14.64
CA ILE A 151 1.36 -3.98 -15.32
C ILE A 151 1.81 -5.22 -16.09
N SER A 152 0.87 -6.08 -16.49
CA SER A 152 1.12 -7.28 -17.31
C SER A 152 2.08 -8.29 -16.66
N LEU A 153 2.16 -8.32 -15.33
CA LEU A 153 2.80 -9.39 -14.58
C LEU A 153 1.79 -10.54 -14.36
N PRO A 154 2.28 -11.78 -14.14
CA PRO A 154 1.42 -12.94 -14.04
C PRO A 154 0.45 -12.86 -12.85
N ALA A 155 -0.75 -13.37 -13.08
CA ALA A 155 -1.73 -13.61 -12.02
C ALA A 155 -1.33 -14.80 -11.13
N PHE A 156 -1.87 -14.82 -9.91
CA PHE A 156 -1.72 -15.88 -8.92
C PHE A 156 -2.97 -15.88 -8.02
N ASP A 157 -3.25 -17.00 -7.33
CA ASP A 157 -4.29 -17.03 -6.31
C ASP A 157 -3.81 -16.27 -5.05
N PRO A 158 -4.49 -15.19 -4.63
CA PRO A 158 -4.13 -14.44 -3.42
C PRO A 158 -4.04 -15.30 -2.15
N LYS A 159 -4.82 -16.39 -2.05
CA LYS A 159 -4.80 -17.30 -0.90
C LYS A 159 -3.49 -18.09 -0.82
N GLU A 160 -2.90 -18.43 -1.96
CA GLU A 160 -1.62 -19.16 -1.99
C GLU A 160 -0.48 -18.26 -1.52
N LEU A 161 -0.47 -16.98 -1.93
CA LEU A 161 0.48 -16.01 -1.39
C LEU A 161 0.28 -15.79 0.12
N GLU A 162 -0.96 -15.71 0.59
CA GLU A 162 -1.26 -15.57 2.02
C GLU A 162 -0.70 -16.74 2.83
N LYS A 163 -0.90 -17.99 2.38
CA LYS A 163 -0.33 -19.19 3.01
C LYS A 163 1.19 -19.15 3.04
N MET A 164 1.83 -18.76 1.93
CA MET A 164 3.29 -18.63 1.87
C MET A 164 3.80 -17.62 2.91
N ILE A 165 3.17 -16.43 2.99
CA ILE A 165 3.53 -15.40 3.97
C ILE A 165 3.40 -15.93 5.40
N ILE A 166 2.29 -16.61 5.73
CA ILE A 166 2.09 -17.22 7.04
C ILE A 166 3.20 -18.24 7.35
N ALA A 167 3.56 -19.09 6.40
CA ALA A 167 4.64 -20.07 6.58
C ALA A 167 6.01 -19.43 6.84
N MET A 168 6.37 -18.36 6.12
CA MET A 168 7.61 -17.62 6.37
C MET A 168 7.63 -17.02 7.79
N LEU A 169 6.49 -16.49 8.23
CA LEU A 169 6.39 -15.86 9.54
C LEU A 169 6.35 -16.86 10.69
N ALA A 170 5.86 -18.08 10.48
CA ALA A 170 5.96 -19.17 11.43
C ALA A 170 7.43 -19.55 11.70
N VAL A 171 8.30 -19.45 10.68
CA VAL A 171 9.75 -19.74 10.78
C VAL A 171 10.52 -18.58 11.40
N ASP A 172 10.38 -17.36 10.85
CA ASP A 172 11.20 -16.21 11.27
C ASP A 172 10.68 -15.53 12.54
N GLY A 173 9.38 -15.58 12.77
CA GLY A 173 8.69 -14.81 13.78
C GLY A 173 9.12 -15.04 15.24
N PRO A 174 9.33 -16.29 15.70
CA PRO A 174 9.79 -16.55 17.07
C PRO A 174 11.08 -15.81 17.42
N LYS A 175 12.06 -15.86 16.52
CA LYS A 175 13.37 -15.22 16.70
C LYS A 175 13.33 -13.71 16.45
N TRP A 176 12.73 -13.28 15.34
CA TRP A 176 12.87 -11.91 14.85
C TRP A 176 11.86 -10.93 15.46
N LEU A 177 10.81 -11.42 16.09
CA LEU A 177 9.81 -10.57 16.74
C LEU A 177 9.38 -11.11 18.12
N PRO A 178 10.29 -11.22 19.10
CA PRO A 178 9.98 -11.80 20.42
C PRO A 178 9.25 -10.82 21.36
N GLU A 179 9.48 -9.52 21.20
CA GLU A 179 8.99 -8.48 22.12
C GLU A 179 7.49 -8.22 21.99
N LEU A 180 6.76 -8.22 23.10
CA LEU A 180 5.32 -7.91 23.10
C LEU A 180 5.05 -6.47 22.64
N GLY A 181 3.97 -6.26 21.88
CA GLY A 181 3.60 -4.92 21.41
C GLY A 181 4.50 -4.37 20.30
N SER A 182 5.32 -5.21 19.67
CA SER A 182 6.23 -4.83 18.59
C SER A 182 5.74 -5.29 17.21
N PHE A 183 6.38 -4.80 16.14
CA PHE A 183 6.06 -5.20 14.76
C PHE A 183 7.30 -5.26 13.86
N LEU A 184 7.20 -6.07 12.80
CA LEU A 184 8.06 -6.00 11.60
C LEU A 184 7.23 -5.57 10.40
N TYR A 185 7.92 -5.00 9.40
CA TYR A 185 7.30 -4.64 8.13
C TYR A 185 7.53 -5.75 7.10
N LEU A 186 6.47 -6.17 6.41
CA LEU A 186 6.54 -7.13 5.30
C LEU A 186 6.39 -6.43 3.96
N ARG A 187 7.23 -6.84 3.02
CA ARG A 187 7.29 -6.33 1.65
C ARG A 187 7.18 -7.49 0.66
N PRO A 188 5.95 -7.93 0.31
CA PRO A 188 5.75 -8.66 -0.93
C PRO A 188 6.00 -7.75 -2.12
N ALA A 189 6.64 -8.26 -3.16
CA ALA A 189 6.87 -7.54 -4.41
C ALA A 189 6.94 -8.50 -5.59
N MET A 190 6.57 -8.02 -6.77
CA MET A 190 6.71 -8.76 -8.01
C MET A 190 7.37 -7.89 -9.07
N ILE A 191 8.33 -8.46 -9.78
CA ILE A 191 9.13 -7.78 -10.81
C ILE A 191 9.16 -8.59 -12.10
N GLY A 192 9.14 -7.93 -13.25
CA GLY A 192 9.42 -8.55 -14.55
C GLY A 192 10.92 -8.79 -14.71
N SER A 193 11.36 -10.02 -14.43
CA SER A 193 12.77 -10.42 -14.32
C SER A 193 13.41 -10.87 -15.65
N ALA A 194 12.61 -11.13 -16.68
CA ALA A 194 13.13 -11.57 -17.98
C ALA A 194 14.15 -10.59 -18.58
N GLY A 195 15.31 -11.11 -18.98
CA GLY A 195 16.31 -10.34 -19.70
C GLY A 195 15.90 -10.11 -21.16
N ALA A 196 15.37 -8.92 -21.47
CA ALA A 196 15.12 -8.47 -22.84
C ALA A 196 14.88 -6.96 -22.89
N LEU A 197 15.62 -6.25 -23.74
CA LEU A 197 15.31 -4.85 -24.06
C LEU A 197 14.14 -4.79 -25.05
N GLY A 198 13.22 -3.85 -24.84
CA GLY A 198 12.01 -3.69 -25.63
C GLY A 198 10.75 -3.62 -24.76
N VAL A 199 9.79 -2.80 -25.16
CA VAL A 199 8.52 -2.62 -24.44
C VAL A 199 7.58 -3.77 -24.84
N ALA A 200 7.56 -4.82 -24.02
CA ALA A 200 6.71 -6.00 -24.21
C ALA A 200 6.33 -6.63 -22.86
N THR A 201 5.31 -7.48 -22.85
CA THR A 201 4.94 -8.29 -21.68
C THR A 201 6.14 -9.13 -21.22
N PRO A 202 6.52 -9.09 -19.93
CA PRO A 202 7.62 -9.88 -19.41
C PRO A 202 7.39 -11.38 -19.61
N LYS A 203 8.40 -12.10 -20.11
CA LYS A 203 8.34 -13.57 -20.28
C LYS A 203 8.70 -14.34 -19.01
N GLU A 204 9.19 -13.63 -17.99
CA GLU A 204 9.54 -14.16 -16.68
C GLU A 204 9.27 -13.07 -15.65
N ALA A 205 8.76 -13.48 -14.49
CA ALA A 205 8.57 -12.62 -13.34
C ALA A 205 9.02 -13.33 -12.06
N THR A 206 9.50 -12.55 -11.10
CA THR A 206 9.86 -13.03 -9.77
C THR A 206 8.96 -12.36 -8.74
N LEU A 207 8.18 -13.17 -8.02
CA LEU A 207 7.51 -12.79 -6.79
C LEU A 207 8.46 -13.05 -5.63
N PHE A 208 8.60 -12.09 -4.71
CA PHE A 208 9.38 -12.28 -3.49
C PHE A 208 8.73 -11.58 -2.30
N VAL A 209 9.03 -12.07 -1.09
CA VAL A 209 8.61 -11.45 0.17
C VAL A 209 9.80 -11.38 1.10
N ILE A 210 10.03 -10.18 1.65
CA ILE A 210 11.02 -9.93 2.70
C ILE A 210 10.35 -9.29 3.91
N ALA A 211 10.92 -9.50 5.09
CA ALA A 211 10.54 -8.80 6.31
C ALA A 211 11.72 -7.97 6.82
N THR A 212 11.46 -6.75 7.28
CA THR A 212 12.48 -5.81 7.76
C THR A 212 11.98 -5.04 8.97
N PHE A 213 12.92 -4.55 9.78
CA PHE A 213 12.62 -3.50 10.74
C PHE A 213 12.24 -2.22 10.01
N MET A 214 11.35 -1.44 10.64
CA MET A 214 11.00 -0.09 10.20
C MET A 214 10.93 0.80 11.44
N PRO A 215 11.46 2.02 11.40
CA PRO A 215 11.42 2.90 12.56
C PRO A 215 9.97 3.19 12.97
N PRO A 216 9.69 3.35 14.28
CA PRO A 216 8.41 3.87 14.74
C PRO A 216 8.15 5.23 14.08
N MET A 217 7.05 5.32 13.34
CA MET A 217 6.64 6.55 12.66
C MET A 217 5.60 7.30 13.51
N SER A 218 5.98 7.66 14.73
CA SER A 218 5.23 8.60 15.57
C SER A 218 5.87 9.97 15.44
N GLN A 219 5.09 10.97 15.01
CA GLN A 219 5.52 12.35 14.96
C GLN A 219 4.78 13.15 16.04
N GLU A 220 5.55 13.71 16.97
CA GLU A 220 5.01 14.66 17.94
C GLU A 220 4.45 15.88 17.21
N GLY A 221 3.28 16.35 17.65
CA GLY A 221 2.62 17.54 17.07
C GLY A 221 1.95 17.33 15.71
N GLY A 222 1.86 16.09 15.21
CA GLY A 222 1.16 15.76 13.96
C GLY A 222 1.90 16.15 12.68
N LEU A 223 1.44 15.60 11.56
CA LEU A 223 2.02 15.84 10.23
C LEU A 223 1.74 17.28 9.77
N LYS A 224 2.75 17.92 9.20
CA LYS A 224 2.63 19.15 8.41
C LYS A 224 2.62 18.79 6.93
N LEU A 225 1.58 19.19 6.21
CA LEU A 225 1.41 18.87 4.81
C LEU A 225 1.60 20.11 3.93
N LEU A 226 2.30 19.96 2.81
CA LEU A 226 2.34 20.95 1.74
C LEU A 226 1.36 20.54 0.64
N ALA A 227 0.28 21.29 0.44
CA ALA A 227 -0.66 21.01 -0.64
C ALA A 227 -0.01 21.28 -2.01
N SER A 228 -0.07 20.31 -2.92
CA SER A 228 0.57 20.41 -4.22
C SER A 228 -0.07 21.52 -5.05
N THR A 229 0.71 22.55 -5.40
CA THR A 229 0.33 23.57 -6.39
C THR A 229 0.67 23.14 -7.80
N ASP A 230 1.78 22.41 -7.93
CA ASP A 230 2.37 21.98 -9.19
C ASP A 230 2.57 20.46 -9.15
N GLY A 231 2.09 19.78 -10.19
CA GLY A 231 2.16 18.33 -10.30
C GLY A 231 0.96 17.59 -9.73
N VAL A 232 0.75 16.38 -10.25
CA VAL A 232 -0.34 15.48 -9.87
C VAL A 232 0.23 14.10 -9.56
N ARG A 233 -0.29 13.44 -8.53
CA ARG A 233 0.15 12.08 -8.17
C ARG A 233 -0.34 11.04 -9.17
N ALA A 234 -1.57 11.22 -9.62
CA ALA A 234 -2.29 10.33 -10.51
C ALA A 234 -3.40 11.12 -11.22
N TRP A 235 -3.88 10.60 -12.35
CA TRP A 235 -4.93 11.20 -13.17
C TRP A 235 -5.91 10.13 -13.67
N PRO A 236 -7.15 10.50 -14.01
CA PRO A 236 -8.13 9.56 -14.57
C PRO A 236 -7.59 8.86 -15.81
N GLY A 237 -7.78 7.55 -15.90
CA GLY A 237 -7.19 6.69 -16.94
C GLY A 237 -5.75 6.23 -16.66
N GLY A 238 -5.10 6.78 -15.64
CA GLY A 238 -3.80 6.34 -15.15
C GLY A 238 -3.87 5.02 -14.34
N PHE A 239 -2.96 4.87 -13.40
CA PHE A 239 -2.84 3.66 -12.56
C PHE A 239 -2.57 4.00 -11.08
N GLY A 240 -3.04 5.16 -10.62
CA GLY A 240 -2.88 5.61 -9.23
C GLY A 240 -3.51 4.68 -8.19
N TYR A 241 -4.55 3.94 -8.58
CA TYR A 241 -5.22 2.92 -7.78
C TYR A 241 -4.41 1.64 -7.57
N ALA A 242 -3.32 1.43 -8.33
CA ALA A 242 -2.45 0.25 -8.23
C ALA A 242 -1.15 0.58 -7.49
N LYS A 243 -0.60 -0.40 -6.76
CA LYS A 243 0.60 -0.21 -5.95
C LYS A 243 1.88 -0.50 -6.76
N VAL A 244 2.05 0.25 -7.84
CA VAL A 244 3.14 0.12 -8.83
C VAL A 244 4.27 1.08 -8.48
N GLY A 245 5.53 0.66 -8.64
CA GLY A 245 6.70 1.48 -8.31
C GLY A 245 6.73 2.85 -9.01
N ALA A 246 6.22 2.91 -10.25
CA ALA A 246 6.11 4.13 -11.05
C ALA A 246 5.24 5.23 -10.41
N ASN A 247 4.34 4.89 -9.47
CA ASN A 247 3.54 5.87 -8.73
C ASN A 247 4.31 6.58 -7.60
N TYR A 248 5.52 6.12 -7.26
CA TYR A 248 6.29 6.57 -6.11
C TYR A 248 7.56 7.31 -6.50
N GLY A 249 8.30 6.81 -7.50
CA GLY A 249 9.57 7.44 -7.93
C GLY A 249 9.44 8.94 -8.25
N PRO A 250 8.51 9.35 -9.13
CA PRO A 250 8.30 10.75 -9.47
C PRO A 250 7.86 11.62 -8.28
N SER A 251 7.22 11.03 -7.27
CA SER A 251 6.71 11.77 -6.11
C SER A 251 7.82 12.25 -5.18
N LEU A 252 9.01 11.62 -5.23
CA LEU A 252 10.13 11.91 -4.34
C LEU A 252 10.66 13.34 -4.48
N LEU A 253 10.59 13.93 -5.69
CA LEU A 253 11.01 15.31 -5.93
C LEU A 253 10.14 16.28 -5.12
N ALA A 254 8.82 16.17 -5.25
CA ALA A 254 7.87 17.02 -4.52
C ALA A 254 7.94 16.79 -3.00
N THR A 255 8.12 15.54 -2.56
CA THR A 255 8.35 15.23 -1.13
C THR A 255 9.64 15.86 -0.62
N GLY A 256 10.71 15.86 -1.40
CA GLY A 256 11.97 16.53 -1.06
C GLY A 256 11.79 18.05 -0.89
N GLU A 257 11.10 18.69 -1.84
CA GLU A 257 10.80 20.13 -1.77
C GLU A 257 9.96 20.48 -0.54
N ALA A 258 8.91 19.70 -0.26
CA ALA A 258 8.07 19.89 0.92
C ALA A 258 8.91 19.87 2.21
N ARG A 259 9.84 18.92 2.33
CA ARG A 259 10.75 18.79 3.47
C ARG A 259 11.71 19.97 3.61
N THR A 260 12.30 20.45 2.52
CA THR A 260 13.14 21.66 2.53
C THR A 260 12.37 22.88 3.03
N ARG A 261 11.05 22.91 2.83
CA ARG A 261 10.15 23.98 3.29
C ARG A 261 9.57 23.76 4.69
N GLY A 262 9.98 22.70 5.39
CA GLY A 262 9.52 22.40 6.76
C GLY A 262 8.21 21.63 6.86
N TYR A 263 7.76 21.00 5.77
CA TYR A 263 6.58 20.12 5.73
C TYR A 263 7.00 18.65 5.59
N ASP A 264 6.29 17.74 6.23
CA ASP A 264 6.67 16.33 6.30
C ASP A 264 6.32 15.55 5.04
N GLN A 265 5.19 15.90 4.42
CA GLN A 265 4.60 15.21 3.27
C GLN A 265 3.87 16.20 2.34
N VAL A 266 3.54 15.73 1.14
CA VAL A 266 2.71 16.46 0.17
C VAL A 266 1.24 16.07 0.36
N LEU A 267 0.31 17.02 0.41
CA LEU A 267 -1.11 16.75 0.21
C LEU A 267 -1.42 16.88 -1.29
N TRP A 268 -1.67 15.76 -1.94
CA TRP A 268 -1.86 15.69 -3.39
C TRP A 268 -3.22 16.23 -3.80
N LEU A 269 -3.20 17.14 -4.77
CA LEU A 269 -4.39 17.71 -5.38
C LEU A 269 -4.53 17.26 -6.85
N LEU A 270 -5.77 17.17 -7.32
CA LEU A 270 -6.11 17.08 -8.74
C LEU A 270 -7.24 18.06 -9.03
N ASP A 271 -7.00 19.05 -9.87
CA ASP A 271 -7.96 20.13 -10.16
C ASP A 271 -8.50 20.79 -8.88
N GLY A 272 -7.62 21.00 -7.90
CA GLY A 272 -7.97 21.55 -6.58
C GLY A 272 -8.66 20.58 -5.62
N LYS A 273 -9.05 19.38 -6.06
CA LYS A 273 -9.64 18.32 -5.23
C LYS A 273 -8.55 17.63 -4.42
N VAL A 274 -8.84 17.37 -3.15
CA VAL A 274 -7.94 16.65 -2.25
C VAL A 274 -8.00 15.16 -2.55
N THR A 275 -6.83 14.50 -2.65
CA THR A 275 -6.73 13.07 -2.95
C THR A 275 -6.07 12.27 -1.82
N GLU A 276 -4.75 12.37 -1.66
CA GLU A 276 -3.94 11.57 -0.74
C GLU A 276 -2.86 12.43 -0.05
N ALA A 277 -2.42 12.03 1.14
CA ALA A 277 -1.34 12.68 1.89
C ALA A 277 -0.08 11.80 1.82
N GLY A 278 0.89 12.21 0.98
CA GLY A 278 2.08 11.43 0.67
C GLY A 278 1.71 10.11 0.00
N ALA A 279 1.96 9.00 0.69
CA ALA A 279 1.59 7.65 0.28
C ALA A 279 0.42 7.05 1.09
N SER A 280 -0.34 7.91 1.78
CA SER A 280 -1.45 7.55 2.67
C SER A 280 -2.76 8.17 2.17
N ASN A 281 -3.88 7.52 2.47
CA ASN A 281 -5.19 8.14 2.26
C ASN A 281 -5.40 9.29 3.26
N PHE A 282 -6.24 10.26 2.92
CA PHE A 282 -6.48 11.44 3.75
C PHE A 282 -7.94 11.52 4.19
N PHE A 283 -8.15 11.92 5.44
CA PHE A 283 -9.45 12.04 6.09
C PHE A 283 -9.57 13.39 6.80
N VAL A 284 -10.79 13.93 6.80
CA VAL A 284 -11.13 15.14 7.54
C VAL A 284 -12.40 14.89 8.33
N VAL A 285 -12.40 15.30 9.60
CA VAL A 285 -13.61 15.46 10.40
C VAL A 285 -13.97 16.93 10.42
N TRP A 286 -15.17 17.26 9.96
CA TRP A 286 -15.63 18.64 9.91
C TRP A 286 -17.14 18.75 10.06
N LYS A 287 -17.62 19.96 10.29
CA LYS A 287 -19.04 20.31 10.17
C LYS A 287 -19.30 20.83 8.75
N THR A 288 -20.37 20.36 8.14
CA THR A 288 -20.95 20.99 6.94
C THR A 288 -21.46 22.40 7.25
N SER A 289 -21.77 23.20 6.23
CA SER A 289 -22.43 24.50 6.41
C SER A 289 -23.78 24.39 7.15
N GLY A 290 -24.49 23.26 6.99
CA GLY A 290 -25.71 22.95 7.74
C GLY A 290 -25.47 22.40 9.16
N GLY A 291 -24.23 22.41 9.66
CA GLY A 291 -23.88 22.00 11.02
C GLY A 291 -23.74 20.48 11.25
N ARG A 292 -24.02 19.65 10.24
CA ARG A 292 -23.85 18.18 10.36
C ARG A 292 -22.37 17.81 10.41
N LEU A 293 -21.99 16.95 11.36
CA LEU A 293 -20.64 16.42 11.50
C LEU A 293 -20.40 15.27 10.50
N GLN A 294 -19.29 15.33 9.76
CA GLN A 294 -18.91 14.33 8.77
C GLN A 294 -17.46 13.89 8.96
N LEU A 295 -17.20 12.58 8.78
CA LEU A 295 -15.88 12.04 8.44
C LEU A 295 -15.85 11.89 6.93
N VAL A 296 -15.06 12.71 6.25
CA VAL A 296 -14.96 12.73 4.79
C VAL A 296 -13.61 12.20 4.32
N THR A 297 -13.63 11.40 3.24
CA THR A 297 -12.45 11.01 2.48
C THR A 297 -12.79 10.99 0.99
N ALA A 298 -11.77 11.10 0.14
CA ALA A 298 -11.97 11.11 -1.30
C ALA A 298 -12.43 9.72 -1.82
N PRO A 299 -13.25 9.67 -2.89
CA PRO A 299 -13.87 8.44 -3.39
C PRO A 299 -12.90 7.64 -4.28
N LEU A 300 -13.22 6.38 -4.57
CA LEU A 300 -12.38 5.49 -5.38
C LEU A 300 -12.80 5.44 -6.86
N ASP A 301 -13.91 6.07 -7.23
CA ASP A 301 -14.60 5.89 -8.53
C ASP A 301 -13.70 6.26 -9.72
N ASP A 302 -12.93 7.35 -9.58
CA ASP A 302 -12.07 7.87 -10.66
C ASP A 302 -10.76 7.07 -10.82
N LYS A 303 -10.53 6.04 -9.99
CA LYS A 303 -9.33 5.18 -10.00
C LYS A 303 -8.00 5.94 -9.86
N ILE A 304 -8.00 7.11 -9.23
CA ILE A 304 -6.77 7.89 -8.96
C ILE A 304 -6.23 7.67 -7.55
N ILE A 305 -7.01 7.10 -6.64
CA ILE A 305 -6.67 6.90 -5.23
C ILE A 305 -6.34 5.43 -4.99
N LEU A 306 -5.29 5.17 -4.21
CA LEU A 306 -4.99 3.81 -3.78
C LEU A 306 -6.04 3.36 -2.75
N ASP A 307 -6.70 2.24 -3.00
CA ASP A 307 -7.64 1.64 -2.03
C ASP A 307 -6.86 1.07 -0.84
N GLY A 308 -6.57 1.92 0.14
CA GLY A 308 -5.83 1.59 1.34
C GLY A 308 -6.57 0.61 2.23
N ILE A 309 -5.90 -0.43 2.71
CA ILE A 309 -6.49 -1.37 3.67
C ILE A 309 -6.82 -0.67 4.99
N THR A 310 -5.97 0.25 5.45
CA THR A 310 -6.27 1.09 6.61
C THR A 310 -7.48 1.98 6.35
N ARG A 311 -7.57 2.66 5.19
CA ARG A 311 -8.76 3.44 4.78
C ARG A 311 -10.04 2.60 4.83
N ARG A 312 -10.02 1.41 4.22
CA ARG A 312 -11.15 0.48 4.19
C ARG A 312 -11.58 0.09 5.61
N SER A 313 -10.63 -0.30 6.45
CA SER A 313 -10.90 -0.67 7.85
C SER A 313 -11.45 0.49 8.67
N ILE A 314 -10.93 1.71 8.48
CA ILE A 314 -11.46 2.92 9.14
C ILE A 314 -12.91 3.16 8.73
N LEU A 315 -13.21 3.17 7.44
CA LEU A 315 -14.58 3.40 6.96
C LEU A 315 -15.56 2.34 7.47
N GLN A 316 -15.14 1.08 7.52
CA GLN A 316 -15.96 0.00 8.05
C GLN A 316 -16.24 0.18 9.55
N LEU A 317 -15.19 0.34 10.37
CA LEU A 317 -15.36 0.54 11.81
C LEU A 317 -16.10 1.84 12.14
N ALA A 318 -15.87 2.91 11.39
CA ALA A 318 -16.55 4.19 11.60
C ALA A 318 -18.07 4.06 11.34
N ARG A 319 -18.46 3.32 10.29
CA ARG A 319 -19.88 3.02 10.02
C ARG A 319 -20.50 2.14 11.08
N GLU A 320 -19.73 1.23 11.67
CA GLU A 320 -20.21 0.32 12.73
C GLU A 320 -20.29 1.01 14.10
N ARG A 321 -19.34 1.89 14.43
CA ARG A 321 -19.09 2.36 15.80
C ARG A 321 -19.34 3.84 16.04
N LEU A 322 -19.42 4.69 15.01
CA LEU A 322 -19.56 6.16 15.19
C LEU A 322 -20.92 6.75 14.77
N VAL A 323 -21.77 5.99 14.07
CA VAL A 323 -22.98 6.55 13.45
C VAL A 323 -24.15 6.74 14.41
N ASP A 324 -24.15 6.06 15.56
CA ASP A 324 -25.27 6.05 16.52
C ASP A 324 -24.96 6.78 17.85
N GLY A 325 -23.79 7.43 17.94
CA GLY A 325 -23.35 8.17 19.13
C GLY A 325 -22.95 7.30 20.33
N LYS A 326 -22.91 5.97 20.18
CA LYS A 326 -22.53 5.06 21.30
C LYS A 326 -21.03 5.03 21.59
N SER A 327 -20.21 5.66 20.75
CA SER A 327 -18.77 5.79 20.95
C SER A 327 -18.37 6.74 22.07
N GLY A 328 -19.33 7.44 22.69
CA GLY A 328 -19.06 8.55 23.61
C GLY A 328 -18.73 9.86 22.88
N LEU A 329 -18.69 9.84 21.55
CA LEU A 329 -18.58 11.01 20.68
C LEU A 329 -19.90 11.26 19.96
N GLY A 330 -20.05 12.45 19.37
CA GLY A 330 -21.23 12.79 18.58
C GLY A 330 -21.41 11.88 17.38
N ALA A 331 -22.66 11.57 17.03
CA ALA A 331 -22.98 10.84 15.81
C ALA A 331 -22.41 11.56 14.58
N ILE A 332 -21.71 10.81 13.74
CA ILE A 332 -20.98 11.33 12.58
C ILE A 332 -21.41 10.62 11.29
N GLU A 333 -21.60 11.39 10.23
CA GLU A 333 -21.91 10.87 8.90
C GLU A 333 -20.60 10.46 8.19
N ILE A 334 -20.55 9.24 7.66
CA ILE A 334 -19.35 8.72 6.96
C ILE A 334 -19.51 8.92 5.45
N VAL A 335 -18.69 9.78 4.85
CA VAL A 335 -18.87 10.23 3.47
C VAL A 335 -17.62 9.97 2.63
N GLU A 336 -17.80 9.25 1.53
CA GLU A 336 -16.81 9.13 0.46
C GLU A 336 -17.21 10.08 -0.68
N ARG A 337 -16.55 11.23 -0.80
CA ARG A 337 -16.88 12.23 -1.83
C ARG A 337 -15.70 13.12 -2.16
N ASN A 338 -15.76 13.74 -3.33
CA ASN A 338 -14.81 14.79 -3.67
C ASN A 338 -15.03 16.02 -2.77
N PHE A 339 -13.91 16.64 -2.37
CA PHE A 339 -13.84 17.92 -1.69
C PHE A 339 -12.53 18.62 -2.09
N THR A 340 -12.52 19.94 -2.01
CA THR A 340 -11.43 20.78 -2.51
C THR A 340 -10.66 21.46 -1.39
N MET A 341 -9.47 21.95 -1.71
CA MET A 341 -8.76 22.84 -0.77
C MET A 341 -9.52 24.13 -0.49
N ASP A 342 -10.33 24.62 -1.44
CA ASP A 342 -11.14 25.81 -1.23
C ASP A 342 -12.27 25.52 -0.21
N ASP A 343 -12.87 24.31 -0.24
CA ASP A 343 -13.80 23.84 0.81
C ASP A 343 -13.12 23.81 2.19
N MET A 344 -11.87 23.32 2.24
CA MET A 344 -11.06 23.26 3.46
C MET A 344 -10.74 24.66 4.01
N VAL A 345 -10.34 25.59 3.14
CA VAL A 345 -10.06 26.99 3.51
C VAL A 345 -11.32 27.65 4.07
N ALA A 346 -12.47 27.49 3.41
CA ALA A 346 -13.73 28.03 3.89
C ALA A 346 -14.13 27.43 5.25
N ALA A 347 -14.02 26.10 5.39
CA ALA A 347 -14.29 25.41 6.65
C ALA A 347 -13.37 25.84 7.78
N SER A 348 -12.09 26.09 7.49
CA SER A 348 -11.11 26.58 8.48
C SER A 348 -11.50 27.98 8.97
N LYS A 349 -11.76 28.92 8.04
CA LYS A 349 -12.16 30.31 8.36
C LYS A 349 -13.46 30.38 9.18
N GLU A 350 -14.37 29.43 8.97
CA GLU A 350 -15.64 29.33 9.67
C GLU A 350 -15.56 28.50 10.97
N GLY A 351 -14.38 27.99 11.34
CA GLY A 351 -14.21 27.16 12.55
C GLY A 351 -14.93 25.82 12.49
N ARG A 352 -15.15 25.27 11.28
CA ARG A 352 -15.88 24.02 11.04
C ARG A 352 -15.00 22.78 10.95
N ILE A 353 -13.69 22.91 10.72
CA ILE A 353 -12.76 21.78 10.79
C ILE A 353 -12.64 21.34 12.25
N VAL A 354 -12.80 20.05 12.51
CA VAL A 354 -12.61 19.45 13.84
C VAL A 354 -11.22 18.83 13.95
N GLU A 355 -10.81 18.04 12.97
CA GLU A 355 -9.50 17.38 12.92
C GLU A 355 -9.26 16.80 11.51
N ALA A 356 -8.01 16.45 11.20
CA ALA A 356 -7.66 15.73 9.97
C ALA A 356 -6.55 14.72 10.25
N PHE A 357 -6.49 13.66 9.46
CA PHE A 357 -5.47 12.62 9.61
C PHE A 357 -5.15 11.90 8.30
N ALA A 358 -3.94 11.37 8.22
CA ALA A 358 -3.49 10.48 7.17
C ALA A 358 -3.60 9.02 7.63
N ALA A 359 -3.98 8.12 6.73
CA ALA A 359 -4.18 6.70 7.00
C ALA A 359 -3.45 5.79 6.00
N GLY A 360 -2.60 4.90 6.50
CA GLY A 360 -1.87 3.92 5.68
C GLY A 360 -0.92 3.06 6.51
N THR A 361 -0.55 1.86 6.05
CA THR A 361 0.18 0.84 6.85
C THR A 361 1.39 1.37 7.64
N ALA A 362 2.15 2.29 7.04
CA ALA A 362 3.33 2.89 7.64
C ALA A 362 3.01 3.62 8.96
N PHE A 363 2.36 4.78 8.84
CA PHE A 363 1.96 5.67 9.94
C PHE A 363 0.72 5.20 10.71
N PHE A 364 0.01 4.23 10.13
CA PHE A 364 -1.29 3.74 10.50
C PHE A 364 -2.38 4.81 10.48
N VAL A 365 -2.47 5.61 11.53
CA VAL A 365 -3.33 6.79 11.65
C VAL A 365 -2.47 7.89 12.25
N SER A 366 -2.16 8.90 11.45
CA SER A 366 -1.35 10.03 11.85
C SER A 366 -2.15 11.32 11.79
N PRO A 367 -2.29 12.04 12.91
CA PRO A 367 -2.98 13.32 12.91
C PRO A 367 -2.21 14.34 12.07
N VAL A 368 -2.93 15.31 11.52
CA VAL A 368 -2.38 16.40 10.69
C VAL A 368 -2.62 17.70 11.42
N SER A 369 -1.57 18.47 11.65
CA SER A 369 -1.63 19.73 12.40
C SER A 369 -1.61 20.96 11.53
N VAL A 370 -0.97 20.89 10.36
CA VAL A 370 -0.86 22.02 9.43
C VAL A 370 -1.03 21.54 8.00
N ILE A 371 -1.76 22.31 7.20
CA ILE A 371 -1.78 22.16 5.74
C ILE A 371 -1.42 23.52 5.13
N ASN A 372 -0.29 23.63 4.45
CA ASN A 372 0.03 24.81 3.67
C ASN A 372 -0.64 24.75 2.30
N TYR A 373 -1.34 25.80 1.93
CA TYR A 373 -1.95 25.94 0.61
C TYR A 373 -1.73 27.36 0.10
N LYS A 374 -1.07 27.46 -1.07
CA LYS A 374 -0.76 28.73 -1.73
C LYS A 374 -0.03 29.75 -0.82
N GLY A 375 0.85 29.26 0.05
CA GLY A 375 1.65 30.09 0.94
C GLY A 375 0.98 30.43 2.28
N GLU A 376 -0.27 29.99 2.51
CA GLU A 376 -0.97 30.16 3.78
C GLU A 376 -1.08 28.84 4.53
N ASP A 377 -0.76 28.85 5.83
CA ASP A 377 -0.89 27.70 6.72
C ASP A 377 -2.31 27.63 7.30
N LEU A 378 -3.00 26.53 7.03
CA LEU A 378 -4.24 26.16 7.69
C LEU A 378 -3.88 25.33 8.93
N ASN A 379 -4.08 25.91 10.12
CA ASN A 379 -3.92 25.19 11.37
C ASN A 379 -5.12 24.27 11.60
N ILE A 380 -4.86 22.98 11.71
CA ILE A 380 -5.87 21.95 11.97
C ILE A 380 -5.94 21.73 13.49
N PRO A 381 -7.14 21.71 14.10
CA PRO A 381 -7.24 21.47 15.54
C PRO A 381 -6.78 20.06 15.91
N MET A 382 -6.00 19.96 16.99
CA MET A 382 -5.34 18.73 17.46
C MET A 382 -5.86 18.27 18.83
N GLY A 383 -7.02 18.76 19.27
CA GLY A 383 -7.61 18.41 20.57
C GLY A 383 -6.66 18.69 21.74
N ASN A 384 -6.07 17.62 22.29
CA ASN A 384 -5.12 17.65 23.41
C ASN A 384 -3.72 18.20 23.07
N GLY A 385 -3.50 18.65 21.83
CA GLY A 385 -2.21 19.13 21.32
C GLY A 385 -1.40 18.06 20.59
N GLU A 386 -1.82 16.78 20.64
CA GLU A 386 -1.16 15.66 19.97
C GLU A 386 -2.04 14.99 18.92
N SER A 387 -3.35 14.87 19.16
CA SER A 387 -4.30 14.21 18.26
C SER A 387 -5.75 14.56 18.62
N GLY A 388 -6.61 14.65 17.60
CA GLY A 388 -8.06 14.78 17.79
C GLY A 388 -8.71 13.53 18.41
N GLU A 389 -9.92 13.69 18.95
CA GLU A 389 -10.66 12.61 19.63
C GLU A 389 -11.04 11.49 18.68
N TYR A 390 -11.52 11.79 17.46
CA TYR A 390 -11.90 10.75 16.51
C TYR A 390 -10.67 10.00 15.99
N THR A 391 -9.59 10.72 15.70
CA THR A 391 -8.31 10.19 15.21
C THR A 391 -7.74 9.22 16.24
N SER A 392 -7.73 9.62 17.52
CA SER A 392 -7.23 8.80 18.64
C SER A 392 -8.09 7.55 18.83
N LEU A 393 -9.41 7.70 18.80
CA LEU A 393 -10.35 6.60 18.95
C LEU A 393 -10.23 5.57 17.81
N ILE A 394 -10.23 6.04 16.56
CA ILE A 394 -10.05 5.19 15.38
C ILE A 394 -8.71 4.45 15.44
N LYS A 395 -7.63 5.15 15.78
CA LYS A 395 -6.30 4.56 15.96
C LYS A 395 -6.33 3.46 17.03
N SER A 396 -7.02 3.69 18.15
CA SER A 396 -7.12 2.73 19.24
C SER A 396 -7.84 1.43 18.85
N TRP A 397 -8.92 1.50 18.07
CA TRP A 397 -9.64 0.29 17.65
C TRP A 397 -8.77 -0.61 16.80
N LEU A 398 -8.15 -0.01 15.79
CA LEU A 398 -7.32 -0.78 14.89
C LEU A 398 -6.06 -1.29 15.60
N PHE A 399 -5.48 -0.52 16.54
CA PHE A 399 -4.39 -0.96 17.41
C PHE A 399 -4.81 -2.17 18.25
N ASN A 400 -6.00 -2.13 18.86
CA ASN A 400 -6.48 -3.21 19.71
C ASN A 400 -6.64 -4.52 18.92
N ILE A 401 -7.13 -4.44 17.68
CA ILE A 401 -7.24 -5.60 16.79
C ILE A 401 -5.84 -6.15 16.43
N MET A 402 -4.93 -5.27 15.99
CA MET A 402 -3.59 -5.67 15.54
C MET A 402 -2.75 -6.34 16.62
N TYR A 403 -2.84 -5.84 17.85
CA TYR A 403 -2.06 -6.31 18.99
C TYR A 403 -2.82 -7.26 19.91
N GLY A 404 -3.97 -7.78 19.48
CA GLY A 404 -4.71 -8.82 20.19
C GLY A 404 -5.36 -8.37 21.51
N LYS A 405 -5.60 -7.06 21.69
CA LYS A 405 -6.44 -6.56 22.80
C LYS A 405 -7.94 -6.69 22.50
N GLU A 406 -8.29 -6.79 21.23
CA GLU A 406 -9.64 -7.08 20.75
C GLU A 406 -9.59 -8.28 19.79
N THR A 407 -10.34 -9.34 20.10
CA THR A 407 -10.48 -10.49 19.19
C THR A 407 -11.33 -10.08 17.99
N HIS A 408 -10.75 -10.15 16.79
CA HIS A 408 -11.42 -9.79 15.55
C HIS A 408 -10.88 -10.63 14.39
N GLU A 409 -11.74 -10.97 13.44
CA GLU A 409 -11.38 -11.72 12.21
C GLU A 409 -10.29 -11.06 11.34
N TRP A 410 -9.99 -9.77 11.58
CA TRP A 410 -8.96 -9.06 10.81
C TRP A 410 -7.55 -9.31 11.34
N GLY A 411 -7.42 -9.73 12.61
CA GLY A 411 -6.16 -10.11 13.22
C GLY A 411 -5.91 -11.61 13.04
N VAL A 412 -5.39 -11.99 11.87
CA VAL A 412 -5.08 -13.39 11.52
C VAL A 412 -3.89 -13.86 12.35
N VAL A 413 -4.10 -14.85 13.22
CA VAL A 413 -3.06 -15.45 14.04
C VAL A 413 -2.15 -16.34 13.19
N VAL A 414 -0.85 -16.24 13.42
CA VAL A 414 0.16 -17.12 12.83
C VAL A 414 0.62 -18.08 13.92
N GLU A 415 0.45 -19.38 13.68
CA GLU A 415 0.99 -20.42 14.55
C GLU A 415 2.50 -20.52 14.32
N GLU A 416 3.27 -20.46 15.40
CA GLU A 416 4.72 -20.51 15.38
C GLU A 416 5.21 -21.95 15.14
N GLU A 417 6.32 -22.13 14.41
CA GLU A 417 6.99 -23.43 14.43
C GLU A 417 7.59 -23.66 15.82
N GLU A 418 7.28 -24.82 16.42
CA GLU A 418 7.94 -25.26 17.65
C GLU A 418 9.44 -25.39 17.37
N GLU A 419 10.28 -24.84 18.25
CA GLU A 419 11.73 -25.06 18.18
C GLU A 419 11.99 -26.57 18.20
N GLN A 420 12.55 -27.10 17.12
CA GLN A 420 13.06 -28.47 17.10
C GLN A 420 14.26 -28.51 18.07
N SER A 421 13.97 -28.94 19.30
CA SER A 421 14.90 -29.10 20.43
C SER A 421 16.04 -30.07 20.13
#